data_AF-A0A497DV02-F1
#
_entry.id   AF-A0A497DV02-F1
#
_cell.length_a   1.000
_cell.length_b   1.000
_cell.length_c   1.000
_cell.angle_alpha   90.00
_cell.angle_beta   90.00
_cell.angle_gamma   90.00
#
_symmetry.space_group_name_H-M   'P 1'
#
loop_
_entity.id
_entity.type
_entity.pdbx_description
1 polymer ?
#
loop_
_entity_poly.entity_id
_entity_poly.type
_entity_poly.pdbx_seq_one_letter_code
_entity_poly.pdbx_strand_id
1 'polypeptide(L)'
;MLFKHFGSAVKGYVDTIKKGFEKGLVSEDVYNTLKPFFDFRNSLIHRYWIIDDMTFLQNLKLGYKDFFRFCEEIENFLKNN
;
A
#
# COMPACT_ATOMS: atom_id res chain seq x y z
N MET A 1 4.34 -9.93 11.36
CA MET A 1 3.21 -9.22 10.73
C MET A 1 2.44 -8.49 11.82
N LEU A 2 2.40 -7.15 11.78
CA LEU A 2 1.84 -6.13 12.69
C LEU A 2 1.19 -6.55 14.03
N PHE A 3 0.31 -7.55 14.05
CA PHE A 3 -0.25 -8.14 15.26
C PHE A 3 0.83 -8.68 16.22
N LYS A 4 1.87 -9.32 15.70
CA LYS A 4 2.94 -9.97 16.49
C LYS A 4 3.88 -8.99 17.18
N HIS A 5 3.88 -7.71 16.77
CA HIS A 5 4.77 -6.68 17.32
C HIS A 5 4.01 -5.54 18.04
N PHE A 6 2.74 -5.29 17.68
CA PHE A 6 2.00 -4.16 18.24
C PHE A 6 0.55 -4.46 18.67
N GLY A 7 0.13 -5.73 18.74
CA GLY A 7 -1.14 -6.16 19.37
C GLY A 7 -2.43 -5.57 18.76
N SER A 8 -2.38 -5.02 17.55
CA SER A 8 -3.52 -4.33 16.94
C SER A 8 -4.21 -5.21 15.90
N ALA A 9 -5.48 -5.57 16.15
CA ALA A 9 -6.31 -6.24 15.16
C ALA A 9 -6.50 -5.32 13.94
N VAL A 10 -6.15 -5.82 12.76
CA VAL A 10 -6.29 -5.11 11.48
C VAL A 10 -7.48 -5.68 10.72
N LYS A 11 -8.39 -4.82 10.28
CA LYS A 11 -9.62 -5.22 9.56
C LYS A 11 -9.38 -5.50 8.06
N GLY A 12 -8.19 -5.17 7.55
CA GLY A 12 -7.81 -5.38 6.15
C GLY A 12 -6.45 -4.75 5.82
N TYR A 13 -5.99 -4.91 4.58
CA TYR A 13 -4.67 -4.46 4.12
C TYR A 13 -4.51 -2.92 4.16
N VAL A 14 -5.57 -2.15 3.86
CA VAL A 14 -5.58 -0.68 3.98
C VAL A 14 -5.37 -0.25 5.44
N ASP A 15 -6.12 -0.87 6.36
CA ASP A 15 -6.03 -0.62 7.80
C ASP A 15 -4.66 -1.03 8.35
N THR A 16 -4.04 -2.05 7.74
CA THR A 16 -2.68 -2.51 8.06
C THR A 16 -1.63 -1.47 7.70
N ILE A 17 -1.70 -0.91 6.50
CA ILE A 17 -0.74 0.11 6.05
C ILE A 17 -0.97 1.44 6.78
N LYS A 18 -2.23 1.82 7.04
CA LYS A 18 -2.56 3.00 7.85
C LYS A 18 -1.99 2.90 9.27
N LYS A 19 -2.20 1.77 9.96
CA LYS A 19 -1.60 1.54 11.29
C LYS A 19 -0.09 1.42 11.25
N GLY A 20 0.47 0.97 10.12
CA GLY A 20 1.91 1.00 9.86
C GLY A 20 2.45 2.42 9.88
N PHE A 21 1.84 3.32 9.11
CA PHE A 21 2.16 4.74 9.10
C PHE A 21 2.01 5.40 10.48
N GLU A 22 0.88 5.18 11.16
CA GLU A 22 0.64 5.73 12.52
C GLU A 22 1.69 5.29 13.56
N LYS A 23 2.39 4.18 13.31
CA LYS A 23 3.44 3.64 14.19
C LYS A 23 4.85 3.93 13.68
N GLY A 24 5.00 4.72 12.62
CA GLY A 24 6.29 5.08 12.03
C GLY A 24 6.99 3.93 11.30
N LEU A 25 6.28 2.85 10.95
CA LEU A 25 6.83 1.73 10.16
C LEU A 25 7.01 2.08 8.68
N VAL A 26 6.24 3.06 8.20
CA VAL A 26 6.17 3.44 6.80
C VAL A 26 6.18 4.97 6.75
N SER A 27 6.92 5.56 5.83
CA SER A 27 6.98 7.01 5.67
C SER A 27 5.65 7.59 5.16
N GLU A 28 5.43 8.88 5.39
CA GLU A 28 4.26 9.60 4.84
C GLU A 28 4.25 9.54 3.30
N ASP A 29 5.43 9.62 2.68
CA ASP A 29 5.59 9.52 1.22
C ASP A 29 5.10 8.17 0.70
N VAL A 30 5.52 7.07 1.32
CA VAL A 30 5.10 5.72 0.89
C VAL A 30 3.63 5.48 1.20
N TYR A 31 3.10 5.99 2.31
CA TYR A 31 1.67 5.92 2.62
C TYR A 31 0.82 6.65 1.57
N ASN A 32 1.22 7.87 1.20
CA ASN A 32 0.51 8.68 0.21
C ASN A 32 0.57 8.05 -1.18
N THR A 33 1.70 7.46 -1.55
CA THR A 33 1.86 6.75 -2.83
C THR A 33 1.07 5.44 -2.88
N LEU A 34 0.90 4.74 -1.76
CA LEU A 34 0.12 3.48 -1.71
C LEU A 34 -1.39 3.69 -1.68
N LYS A 35 -1.86 4.86 -1.25
CA LYS A 35 -3.28 5.17 -1.09
C LYS A 35 -4.11 5.00 -2.39
N PRO A 36 -3.66 5.50 -3.57
CA PRO A 36 -4.34 5.25 -4.84
C PRO A 36 -4.47 3.76 -5.21
N PHE A 37 -3.54 2.90 -4.79
CA PHE A 37 -3.61 1.46 -5.09
C PHE A 37 -4.74 0.76 -4.35
N PHE A 38 -5.15 1.27 -3.19
CA PHE A 38 -6.27 0.72 -2.44
C PHE A 38 -7.60 0.96 -3.19
N ASP A 39 -7.75 2.17 -3.73
CA ASP A 39 -8.88 2.54 -4.57
C ASP A 39 -8.82 1.84 -5.93
N PHE A 40 -7.62 1.58 -6.43
CA PHE A 40 -7.36 0.81 -7.63
C PHE A 40 -7.84 -0.64 -7.53
N ARG A 41 -7.58 -1.33 -6.41
CA ARG A 41 -8.11 -2.70 -6.19
C ARG A 41 -9.63 -2.73 -6.24
N ASN A 42 -10.30 -1.75 -5.65
CA ASN A 42 -11.77 -1.65 -5.74
C ASN A 42 -12.24 -1.43 -7.18
N SER A 43 -11.46 -0.70 -7.96
CA SER A 43 -11.73 -0.43 -9.37
C SER A 43 -11.53 -1.67 -10.25
N LEU A 44 -10.50 -2.49 -10.00
CA LEU A 44 -10.28 -3.80 -10.63
C LEU A 44 -11.45 -4.76 -10.43
N ILE A 45 -11.99 -4.80 -9.21
CA ILE A 45 -12.98 -5.81 -8.82
C ILE A 45 -14.39 -5.38 -9.25
N HIS A 46 -14.71 -4.09 -9.14
CA HIS A 46 -16.09 -3.60 -9.25
C HIS A 46 -16.36 -2.66 -10.42
N ARG A 47 -15.33 -2.11 -11.09
CA ARG A 47 -15.50 -1.04 -12.09
C ARG A 47 -14.63 -1.21 -13.33
N TYR A 48 -14.02 -2.37 -13.54
CA TYR A 48 -13.09 -2.59 -14.66
C TYR A 48 -13.75 -2.34 -16.03
N TRP A 49 -15.08 -2.50 -16.15
CA TRP A 49 -15.81 -2.25 -17.39
C TRP A 49 -16.22 -0.78 -17.63
N ILE A 50 -16.05 0.11 -16.64
CA ILE A 50 -16.42 1.54 -16.72
C ILE A 50 -15.18 2.41 -16.98
N ILE A 51 -14.00 1.89 -16.69
CA ILE A 51 -12.76 2.66 -16.68
C ILE A 51 -12.11 2.60 -18.06
N ASP A 52 -11.51 3.72 -18.49
CA ASP A 52 -10.65 3.74 -19.67
C ASP A 52 -9.41 2.86 -19.44
N ASP A 53 -9.42 1.68 -20.07
CA ASP A 53 -8.40 0.64 -19.93
C ASP A 53 -6.97 1.16 -20.18
N MET A 54 -6.82 2.13 -21.09
CA MET A 54 -5.50 2.67 -21.45
C MET A 54 -4.91 3.52 -20.34
N THR A 55 -5.68 4.48 -19.81
CA THR A 55 -5.28 5.28 -18.65
C THR A 55 -5.04 4.38 -17.43
N PHE A 56 -5.87 3.34 -17.28
CA PHE A 56 -5.75 2.37 -16.20
C PHE A 56 -4.45 1.56 -16.24
N LEU A 57 -4.11 0.99 -17.39
CA LEU A 57 -2.89 0.21 -17.60
C LEU A 57 -1.63 1.09 -17.48
N GLN A 58 -1.68 2.35 -17.91
CA GLN A 58 -0.58 3.30 -17.72
C GLN A 58 -0.31 3.58 -16.24
N ASN A 59 -1.35 3.87 -15.46
CA ASN A 59 -1.21 4.11 -14.03
C ASN A 59 -0.65 2.87 -13.31
N LEU A 60 -1.07 1.66 -13.69
CA LEU A 60 -0.49 0.41 -13.18
C LEU A 60 1.00 0.29 -13.51
N LYS A 61 1.38 0.51 -14.77
CA LYS A 61 2.77 0.40 -15.24
C LYS A 61 3.70 1.45 -14.64
N LEU A 62 3.18 2.61 -14.25
CA LEU A 62 4.01 3.64 -13.61
C LEU A 62 4.13 3.38 -12.11
N GLY A 63 3.02 3.01 -11.48
CA GLY A 63 2.93 2.87 -10.04
C GLY A 63 3.54 1.60 -9.45
N TYR A 64 3.68 0.51 -10.21
CA TYR A 64 4.18 -0.76 -9.61
C TYR A 64 5.57 -0.62 -8.95
N LYS A 65 6.36 0.37 -9.37
CA LYS A 65 7.68 0.63 -8.81
C LYS A 65 7.63 1.07 -7.35
N ASP A 66 6.53 1.67 -6.92
CA ASP A 66 6.33 2.17 -5.57
C ASP A 66 6.23 1.03 -4.54
N PHE A 67 5.84 -0.17 -4.98
CA PHE A 67 5.87 -1.36 -4.13
C PHE A 67 7.30 -1.78 -3.74
N PHE A 68 8.29 -1.57 -4.61
CA PHE A 68 9.68 -1.86 -4.24
C PHE A 68 10.16 -0.94 -3.12
N ARG A 69 9.79 0.35 -3.19
CA ARG A 69 10.14 1.32 -2.16
C ARG A 69 9.49 0.98 -0.81
N PHE A 70 8.24 0.51 -0.84
CA PHE A 70 7.59 -0.02 0.35
C PHE A 70 8.30 -1.25 0.94
N CYS A 71 8.72 -2.21 0.10
CA CYS A 71 9.49 -3.36 0.56
C CYS A 71 10.81 -2.93 1.20
N GLU A 72 11.52 -1.98 0.59
CA GLU A 72 12.79 -1.45 1.07
C GLU A 72 12.65 -0.78 2.45
N GLU A 73 11.60 0.03 2.68
CA GLU A 73 11.34 0.64 3.98
C GLU A 73 11.05 -0.41 5.07
N ILE A 74 10.28 -1.46 4.74
CA ILE A 74 10.02 -2.54 5.70
C ILE A 74 11.28 -3.34 6.00
N GLU A 75 12.10 -3.65 5.00
CA GLU A 75 13.37 -4.34 5.21
C GLU A 75 14.33 -3.51 6.07
N ASN A 76 14.43 -2.20 5.82
CA ASN A 76 15.26 -1.30 6.62
C ASN A 76 14.74 -1.21 8.05
N PHE A 77 13.43 -1.15 8.26
CA PHE A 77 12.84 -1.19 9.60
C PHE A 77 13.20 -2.49 10.35
N LEU A 78 13.16 -3.64 9.67
CA LEU A 78 13.48 -4.95 10.24
C LEU A 78 14.97 -5.18 10.51
N LYS A 79 15.87 -4.47 9.81
CA LYS A 79 17.32 -4.54 10.05
C LYS A 79 17.77 -3.61 11.19
N ASN A 80 17.04 -2.53 11.41
CA ASN A 80 17.35 -1.51 12.42
C ASN A 80 16.62 -1.72 13.77
N ASN A 81 15.81 -2.76 13.91
CA ASN A 81 15.16 -3.23 15.15
C ASN A 81 15.49 -4.70 15.41
#